data_AF-A0A382X887-F1
#
_entry.id   AF-A0A382X887-F1
#
_cell.length_a   1.000
_cell.length_b   1.000
_cell.length_c   1.000
_cell.angle_alpha   90.00
_cell.angle_beta   90.00
_cell.angle_gamma   90.00
#
_symmetry.space_group_name_H-M   'P 1'
#
loop_
_entity.id
_entity.type
_entity.pdbx_description
1 polymer ?
#
loop_
_entity_poly.entity_id
_entity_poly.type
_entity_poly.pdbx_seq_one_letter_code
_entity_poly.pdbx_strand_id
1 'polypeptide(L)'
;KLKIDESLISKHTGRTVSLANGCVCCSIANDFIETMIDLVSRIQEFDQVVVEASGVSEPDRIMDIARIDPELVPNGIVVMVDAAEIKSHVDDPLISQVVRNQLRSADILVVNKIDLINEELLEGLEKWLAAKSPSALKLKTSWGIVPLPLIFGGKDELSYNRARLIRGVKPEVSSEAPFHAKHGPQLFRSIALQGKAPIDGEVFKKWSETLPDSVIRGKGTLRFLSNPDQVWIWQKVGLRSTFDLLKGGDPGNSLKAVLIGSEEMPACRVLG
;
A
#
# COMPACT_ATOMS: atom_id res chain seq x y z
N LYS A 1 10.79 -11.03 -28.15
CA LYS A 1 10.83 -10.02 -27.06
C LYS A 1 11.54 -10.68 -25.87
N LEU A 2 12.70 -10.18 -25.44
CA LEU A 2 13.45 -10.72 -24.31
C LEU A 2 12.81 -10.24 -23.01
N LYS A 3 12.24 -11.15 -22.22
CA LYS A 3 11.60 -10.86 -20.94
C LYS A 3 12.64 -10.87 -19.81
N ILE A 4 13.53 -9.89 -19.84
CA ILE A 4 14.64 -9.78 -18.88
C ILE A 4 14.07 -9.55 -17.46
N ASP A 5 12.98 -8.79 -17.34
CA ASP A 5 12.37 -8.44 -16.06
C ASP A 5 11.78 -9.65 -15.33
N GLU A 6 11.16 -10.60 -16.04
CA GLU A 6 10.65 -11.85 -15.44
C GLU A 6 11.80 -12.70 -14.85
N SER A 7 13.00 -12.65 -15.45
CA SER A 7 14.17 -13.41 -14.99
C SER A 7 14.91 -12.81 -13.79
N LEU A 8 14.60 -11.55 -13.43
CA LEU A 8 15.23 -10.83 -12.32
C LEU A 8 14.47 -10.97 -10.98
N ILE A 9 13.31 -11.64 -10.98
CA ILE A 9 12.51 -11.88 -9.78
C ILE A 9 13.14 -13.03 -8.97
N SER A 10 13.89 -12.68 -7.92
CA SER A 10 14.77 -13.62 -7.21
C SER A 10 14.07 -14.73 -6.40
N LYS A 11 12.75 -14.64 -6.13
CA LYS A 11 11.97 -15.69 -5.46
C LYS A 11 10.50 -15.67 -5.89
N HIS A 12 9.96 -16.85 -6.20
CA HIS A 12 8.57 -17.08 -6.58
C HIS A 12 7.92 -18.06 -5.58
N THR A 13 6.90 -17.59 -4.87
CA THR A 13 5.95 -18.44 -4.12
C THR A 13 4.52 -17.97 -4.38
N GLY A 14 4.23 -17.46 -5.58
CA GLY A 14 2.91 -16.92 -5.92
C GLY A 14 2.72 -16.85 -7.43
N ARG A 15 1.60 -17.39 -7.93
CA ARG A 15 1.32 -17.55 -9.37
C ARG A 15 1.39 -16.21 -10.11
N THR A 16 2.28 -16.13 -11.11
CA THR A 16 2.42 -14.95 -11.98
C THR A 16 1.63 -15.19 -13.25
N VAL A 17 0.65 -14.33 -13.55
CA VAL A 17 -0.06 -14.33 -14.83
C VAL A 17 0.50 -13.17 -15.64
N SER A 18 1.28 -13.50 -16.68
CA SER A 18 1.90 -12.52 -17.58
C SER A 18 0.90 -12.15 -18.67
N LEU A 19 0.51 -10.88 -18.75
CA LEU A 19 -0.34 -10.37 -19.82
C LEU A 19 0.49 -10.30 -21.10
N ALA A 20 0.08 -11.02 -22.13
CA ALA A 20 0.71 -10.92 -23.43
C ALA A 20 0.26 -9.61 -24.10
N ASN A 21 1.24 -8.75 -24.42
CA ASN A 21 1.25 -7.69 -25.43
C ASN A 21 1.25 -6.25 -24.90
N GLY A 22 2.32 -5.53 -25.25
CA GLY A 22 2.54 -4.12 -24.90
C GLY A 22 2.07 -3.16 -26.00
N CYS A 23 1.43 -2.07 -25.56
CA CYS A 23 0.88 -0.91 -26.30
C CYS A 23 0.02 -1.27 -27.53
N VAL A 24 -1.27 -0.94 -27.61
CA VAL A 24 -1.87 0.40 -27.69
C VAL A 24 -3.36 0.29 -27.27
N CYS A 25 -3.74 1.10 -26.27
CA CYS A 25 -5.04 1.55 -25.74
C CYS A 25 -6.37 0.75 -25.84
N CYS A 26 -6.54 -0.34 -26.61
CA CYS A 26 -7.81 -1.08 -26.71
C CYS A 26 -7.70 -2.57 -26.37
N SER A 27 -6.66 -3.27 -26.82
CA SER A 27 -6.51 -4.72 -26.54
C SER A 27 -6.12 -5.00 -25.09
N ILE A 28 -5.28 -4.14 -24.50
CA ILE A 28 -4.81 -4.29 -23.11
C ILE A 28 -5.96 -4.22 -22.12
N ALA A 29 -6.96 -3.37 -22.37
CA ALA A 29 -8.11 -3.26 -21.47
C ALA A 29 -8.93 -4.56 -21.48
N ASN A 30 -9.16 -5.15 -22.66
CA ASN A 30 -9.90 -6.41 -22.78
C ASN A 30 -9.12 -7.58 -22.17
N ASP A 31 -7.82 -7.71 -22.49
CA ASP A 31 -6.95 -8.75 -21.94
C ASP A 31 -6.79 -8.63 -20.42
N PHE A 32 -6.73 -7.40 -19.90
CA PHE A 32 -6.70 -7.13 -18.47
C PHE A 32 -8.03 -7.51 -17.81
N ILE A 33 -9.18 -7.13 -18.39
CA ILE A 33 -10.50 -7.50 -17.86
C ILE A 33 -10.66 -9.03 -17.82
N GLU A 34 -10.33 -9.73 -18.91
CA GLU A 34 -10.38 -11.20 -18.96
C GLU A 34 -9.49 -11.83 -17.88
N THR A 35 -8.27 -11.32 -17.71
CA THR A 35 -7.36 -11.79 -16.67
C THR A 35 -7.89 -11.51 -15.27
N MET A 36 -8.51 -10.35 -15.04
CA MET A 36 -9.12 -10.02 -13.76
C MET A 36 -10.31 -10.94 -13.46
N ILE A 37 -11.16 -11.26 -14.45
CA ILE A 37 -12.26 -12.23 -14.31
C ILE A 37 -11.70 -13.60 -13.92
N ASP A 38 -10.66 -14.07 -14.62
CA ASP A 38 -9.99 -15.34 -14.32
C ASP A 38 -9.34 -15.35 -12.93
N LEU A 39 -8.84 -14.21 -12.47
CA LEU A 39 -8.29 -14.07 -11.12
C LEU A 39 -9.42 -14.16 -10.08
N VAL A 40 -10.52 -13.43 -10.26
CA VAL A 40 -11.67 -13.47 -9.35
C VAL A 40 -12.24 -14.88 -9.22
N SER A 41 -12.29 -15.66 -10.30
CA SER A 41 -12.72 -17.07 -10.24
C SER A 41 -11.89 -17.95 -9.29
N ARG A 42 -10.69 -17.49 -8.92
CA ARG A 42 -9.72 -18.14 -8.03
C ARG A 42 -9.37 -17.27 -6.82
N ILE A 43 -10.25 -16.35 -6.42
CA ILE A 43 -10.01 -15.39 -5.32
C ILE A 43 -9.61 -16.06 -3.99
N GLN A 44 -9.96 -17.34 -3.79
CA GLN A 44 -9.57 -18.13 -2.61
C GLN A 44 -8.10 -18.58 -2.63
N GLU A 45 -7.38 -18.45 -3.74
CA GLU A 45 -5.98 -18.86 -3.88
C GLU A 45 -4.98 -17.76 -3.45
N PHE A 46 -5.41 -16.50 -3.32
CA PHE A 46 -4.51 -15.39 -3.04
C PHE A 46 -5.17 -14.30 -2.19
N ASP A 47 -4.37 -13.65 -1.35
CA ASP A 47 -4.83 -12.58 -0.45
C ASP A 47 -4.82 -11.18 -1.07
N GLN A 48 -3.99 -10.98 -2.09
CA GLN A 48 -3.69 -9.69 -2.72
C GLN A 48 -3.33 -9.92 -4.20
N VAL A 49 -3.70 -8.96 -5.05
CA VAL A 49 -3.27 -8.88 -6.44
C VAL A 49 -2.36 -7.67 -6.60
N VAL A 50 -1.20 -7.86 -7.22
CA VAL A 50 -0.32 -6.77 -7.63
C VAL A 50 -0.37 -6.65 -9.13
N VAL A 51 -0.73 -5.47 -9.63
CA VAL A 51 -0.69 -5.15 -11.05
C VAL A 51 0.52 -4.27 -11.29
N GLU A 52 1.52 -4.81 -11.97
CA GLU A 52 2.59 -4.01 -12.54
C GLU A 52 2.05 -3.31 -13.79
N ALA A 53 1.91 -1.99 -13.70
CA ALA A 53 1.47 -1.19 -14.83
C ALA A 53 2.66 -0.93 -15.78
N SER A 54 2.41 -0.93 -17.09
CA SER A 54 3.45 -0.53 -18.05
C SER A 54 3.86 0.93 -17.80
N GLY A 55 5.09 1.30 -18.15
CA GLY A 55 5.61 2.66 -17.91
C GLY A 55 4.76 3.81 -18.49
N VAL A 56 3.87 3.51 -19.44
CA VAL A 56 2.94 4.47 -20.06
C VAL A 56 1.48 4.31 -19.66
N SER A 57 1.18 3.42 -18.71
CA SER A 57 -0.18 3.15 -18.25
C SER A 57 -0.72 4.25 -17.33
N GLU A 58 -2.05 4.41 -17.35
CA GLU A 58 -2.79 5.28 -16.42
C GLU A 58 -3.30 4.45 -15.22
N PRO A 59 -2.75 4.65 -14.01
CA PRO A 59 -3.11 3.83 -12.84
C PRO A 59 -4.59 3.90 -12.45
N ASP A 60 -5.21 5.07 -12.62
CA ASP A 60 -6.63 5.26 -12.29
C ASP A 60 -7.52 4.33 -13.12
N ARG A 61 -7.23 4.12 -14.41
CA ARG A 61 -8.03 3.20 -15.25
C ARG A 61 -7.95 1.75 -14.79
N ILE A 62 -6.77 1.33 -14.32
CA ILE A 62 -6.58 -0.01 -13.76
C ILE A 62 -7.44 -0.15 -12.50
N MET A 63 -7.45 0.88 -11.65
CA MET A 63 -8.29 0.90 -10.45
C MET A 63 -9.79 0.94 -10.77
N ASP A 64 -10.20 1.66 -11.81
CA ASP A 64 -11.60 1.69 -12.27
C ASP A 64 -12.07 0.31 -12.70
N ILE A 65 -11.24 -0.43 -13.47
CA ILE A 65 -11.55 -1.80 -13.88
C ILE A 65 -11.61 -2.72 -12.65
N ALA A 66 -10.65 -2.59 -11.72
CA ALA A 66 -10.65 -3.39 -10.50
C ALA A 66 -11.89 -3.16 -9.63
N ARG A 67 -12.53 -1.99 -9.69
CA ARG A 67 -13.77 -1.67 -8.95
C ARG A 67 -15.04 -2.27 -9.57
N ILE A 68 -14.98 -2.75 -10.82
CA ILE A 68 -16.14 -3.34 -11.48
C ILE A 68 -16.60 -4.59 -10.73
N ASP A 69 -15.66 -5.40 -10.25
CA ASP A 69 -15.98 -6.59 -9.48
C ASP A 69 -16.05 -6.26 -7.97
N PRO A 70 -17.17 -6.52 -7.30
CA PRO A 70 -17.33 -6.22 -5.88
C PRO A 70 -16.47 -7.10 -4.95
N GLU A 71 -15.89 -8.20 -5.43
CA GLU A 71 -14.97 -9.03 -4.65
C GLU A 71 -13.55 -8.44 -4.60
N LEU A 72 -13.23 -7.52 -5.51
CA LEU A 72 -11.95 -6.82 -5.55
C LEU A 72 -12.07 -5.47 -4.85
N VAL A 73 -11.22 -5.26 -3.85
CA VAL A 73 -11.15 -3.98 -3.14
C VAL A 73 -9.79 -3.32 -3.42
N PRO A 74 -9.76 -2.24 -4.24
CA PRO A 74 -8.54 -1.53 -4.55
C PRO A 74 -7.79 -1.06 -3.30
N ASN A 75 -6.57 -1.53 -3.15
CA ASN A 75 -5.77 -1.27 -1.97
C ASN A 75 -5.05 0.09 -2.08
N GLY A 76 -4.26 0.31 -3.13
CA GLY A 76 -3.43 1.51 -3.28
C GLY A 76 -2.70 1.58 -4.61
N ILE A 77 -2.45 2.80 -5.08
CA ILE A 77 -1.56 3.10 -6.20
C ILE A 77 -0.20 3.46 -5.63
N VAL A 78 0.82 2.68 -5.99
CA VAL A 78 2.22 2.95 -5.64
C VAL A 78 2.94 3.37 -6.92
N VAL A 79 3.58 4.53 -6.90
CA VAL A 79 4.38 5.03 -8.01
C VAL A 79 5.83 5.17 -7.56
N MET A 80 6.72 4.51 -8.29
CA MET A 80 8.16 4.66 -8.08
C MET A 80 8.65 5.88 -8.87
N VAL A 81 9.33 6.79 -8.19
CA VAL A 81 9.86 8.02 -8.75
C VAL A 81 11.38 7.94 -8.74
N ASP A 82 12.01 8.12 -9.90
CA ASP A 82 13.46 8.29 -9.98
C ASP A 82 13.82 9.72 -9.59
N ALA A 83 14.46 9.91 -8.43
CA ALA A 83 14.79 11.23 -7.91
C ALA A 83 15.75 12.02 -8.81
N ALA A 84 16.60 11.34 -9.58
CA ALA A 84 17.57 11.99 -10.46
C ALA A 84 16.93 12.48 -11.77
N GLU A 85 15.91 11.78 -12.28
CA GLU A 85 15.36 12.01 -13.62
C GLU A 85 13.93 12.57 -13.63
N ILE A 86 13.18 12.55 -12.53
CA ILE A 86 11.75 12.90 -12.57
C ILE A 86 11.47 14.30 -13.14
N LYS A 87 12.33 15.29 -12.91
CA LYS A 87 12.15 16.63 -13.48
C LYS A 87 12.30 16.62 -15.00
N SER A 88 13.27 15.88 -15.54
CA SER A 88 13.46 15.76 -16.99
C SER A 88 12.24 15.10 -17.64
N HIS A 89 11.71 14.03 -17.03
CA HIS A 89 10.53 13.31 -17.52
C HIS A 89 9.25 14.15 -17.51
N VAL A 90 9.10 15.10 -16.57
CA VAL A 90 7.89 15.95 -16.47
C VAL A 90 7.92 17.10 -17.48
N ASP A 91 9.11 17.47 -17.95
CA ASP A 91 9.33 18.49 -18.97
C ASP A 91 9.37 17.89 -20.39
N ASP A 92 9.51 16.56 -20.52
CA ASP A 92 9.44 15.86 -21.80
C ASP A 92 8.03 15.96 -22.43
N PRO A 93 7.87 16.59 -23.61
CA PRO A 93 6.57 16.75 -24.26
C PRO A 93 5.86 15.43 -24.59
N LEU A 94 6.58 14.33 -24.76
CA LEU A 94 6.03 13.04 -25.16
C LEU A 94 5.41 12.27 -24.00
N ILE A 95 5.96 12.41 -22.79
CA ILE A 95 5.55 11.62 -21.61
C ILE A 95 5.08 12.45 -20.43
N SER A 96 5.27 13.77 -20.45
CA SER A 96 4.93 14.67 -19.33
C SER A 96 3.50 14.49 -18.81
N GLN A 97 2.52 14.28 -19.69
CA GLN A 97 1.14 14.08 -19.27
C GLN A 97 0.95 12.76 -18.51
N VAL A 98 1.57 11.68 -18.98
CA VAL A 98 1.54 10.37 -18.32
C VAL A 98 2.19 10.46 -16.94
N VAL A 99 3.36 11.08 -16.85
CA VAL A 99 4.10 11.23 -15.60
C VAL A 99 3.30 12.06 -14.59
N ARG A 100 2.70 13.18 -15.04
CA ARG A 100 1.83 14.01 -14.19
C ARG A 100 0.61 13.24 -13.69
N ASN A 101 -0.01 12.43 -14.56
CA ASN A 101 -1.14 11.59 -14.17
C ASN A 101 -0.71 10.56 -13.11
N GLN A 102 0.37 9.81 -13.34
CA GLN A 102 0.89 8.84 -12.39
C GLN A 102 1.21 9.48 -11.02
N LEU A 103 1.91 10.60 -11.02
CA LEU A 103 2.20 11.36 -9.80
C LEU A 103 0.92 11.76 -9.06
N ARG A 104 -0.10 12.24 -9.76
CA ARG A 104 -1.36 12.66 -9.16
C ARG A 104 -2.17 11.49 -8.59
N SER A 105 -2.17 10.35 -9.28
CA SER A 105 -2.95 9.16 -8.90
C SER A 105 -2.33 8.39 -7.72
N ALA A 106 -1.05 8.63 -7.41
CA ALA A 106 -0.34 7.89 -6.37
C ALA A 106 -0.93 8.12 -4.97
N ASP A 107 -1.16 7.02 -4.25
CA ASP A 107 -1.36 7.05 -2.80
C ASP A 107 0.00 7.05 -2.08
N ILE A 108 0.99 6.36 -2.66
CA ILE A 108 2.38 6.30 -2.17
C ILE A 108 3.33 6.58 -3.33
N LEU A 109 4.21 7.56 -3.15
CA LEU A 109 5.37 7.83 -3.98
C LEU A 109 6.61 7.22 -3.33
N VAL A 110 7.21 6.23 -3.98
CA VAL A 110 8.52 5.71 -3.59
C VAL A 110 9.57 6.53 -4.34
N VAL A 111 10.09 7.56 -3.69
CA VAL A 111 11.14 8.43 -4.21
C VAL A 111 12.47 7.69 -4.08
N ASN A 112 12.90 7.06 -5.16
CA ASN A 112 14.04 6.17 -5.22
C ASN A 112 15.27 6.86 -5.82
N LYS A 113 16.44 6.25 -5.64
CA LYS A 113 17.75 6.74 -6.11
C LYS A 113 18.14 8.10 -5.49
N ILE A 114 17.72 8.35 -4.25
CA ILE A 114 18.09 9.58 -3.53
C ILE A 114 19.60 9.71 -3.33
N ASP A 115 20.33 8.59 -3.38
CA ASP A 115 21.79 8.50 -3.31
C ASP A 115 22.50 9.11 -4.53
N LEU A 116 21.78 9.36 -5.63
CA LEU A 116 22.33 9.98 -6.83
C LEU A 116 22.22 11.51 -6.84
N ILE A 117 21.54 12.11 -5.85
CA ILE A 117 21.35 13.55 -5.76
C ILE A 117 21.84 14.09 -4.41
N ASN A 118 22.21 15.37 -4.38
CA ASN A 118 22.61 16.03 -3.14
C ASN A 118 21.40 16.51 -2.33
N GLU A 119 21.64 16.93 -1.09
CA GLU A 119 20.58 17.35 -0.14
C GLU A 119 19.78 18.55 -0.64
N GLU A 120 20.43 19.53 -1.28
CA GLU A 120 19.76 20.70 -1.86
C GLU A 120 18.75 20.31 -2.97
N LEU A 121 19.17 19.43 -3.88
CA LEU A 121 18.30 18.92 -4.94
C LEU A 121 17.16 18.08 -4.37
N LEU A 122 17.43 17.29 -3.33
CA LEU A 122 16.42 16.47 -2.66
C LEU A 122 15.37 17.34 -1.97
N GLU A 123 15.76 18.36 -1.21
CA GLU A 123 14.82 19.32 -0.60
C GLU A 123 13.96 20.03 -1.64
N GLY A 124 14.59 20.45 -2.75
CA GLY A 124 13.88 21.08 -3.86
C GLY A 124 12.90 20.11 -4.53
N LEU A 125 13.27 18.84 -4.66
CA LEU A 125 12.40 17.79 -5.20
C LEU A 125 11.22 17.49 -4.27
N GLU A 126 11.44 17.41 -2.97
CA GLU A 126 10.38 17.17 -1.98
C GLU A 126 9.31 18.26 -2.03
N LYS A 127 9.74 19.54 -2.05
CA LYS A 127 8.82 20.69 -2.20
C LYS A 127 8.04 20.61 -3.51
N TRP A 128 8.72 20.23 -4.60
CA TRP A 128 8.08 20.09 -5.91
C TRP A 128 7.06 18.94 -5.94
N LEU A 129 7.41 17.77 -5.39
CA LEU A 129 6.51 16.61 -5.29
C LEU A 129 5.33 16.90 -4.36
N ALA A 130 5.51 17.68 -3.29
CA ALA A 130 4.42 18.10 -2.42
C ALA A 130 3.38 18.94 -3.18
N ALA A 131 3.82 19.79 -4.11
CA ALA A 131 2.92 20.56 -4.96
C ALA A 131 2.24 19.72 -6.06
N LYS A 132 2.92 18.72 -6.62
CA LYS A 132 2.36 17.87 -7.69
C LYS A 132 1.47 16.75 -7.19
N SER A 133 1.80 16.20 -6.02
CA SER A 133 1.13 15.05 -5.41
C SER A 133 0.88 15.33 -3.92
N PRO A 134 -0.01 16.28 -3.61
CA PRO A 134 -0.26 16.68 -2.21
C PRO A 134 -0.82 15.52 -1.39
N SER A 135 -1.63 14.66 -2.01
CA SER A 135 -2.30 13.55 -1.32
C SER A 135 -1.46 12.28 -1.17
N ALA A 136 -0.31 12.22 -1.87
CA ALA A 136 0.55 11.06 -1.86
C ALA A 136 1.55 11.11 -0.71
N LEU A 137 1.64 10.01 0.04
CA LEU A 137 2.73 9.82 0.98
C LEU A 137 4.05 9.65 0.21
N LYS A 138 5.13 10.25 0.69
CA LYS A 138 6.44 10.18 0.03
C LYS A 138 7.41 9.35 0.87
N LEU A 139 7.90 8.25 0.32
CA LEU A 139 8.88 7.36 0.93
C LEU A 139 10.21 7.52 0.22
N LYS A 140 11.20 8.07 0.93
CA LYS A 140 12.56 8.20 0.42
C LYS A 140 13.29 6.87 0.50
N THR A 141 13.92 6.45 -0.59
CA THR A 141 14.63 5.18 -0.68
C THR A 141 15.86 5.26 -1.58
N SER A 142 16.80 4.37 -1.31
CA SER A 142 17.82 3.95 -2.27
C SER A 142 17.56 2.48 -2.59
N TRP A 143 17.82 2.08 -3.84
CA TRP A 143 17.64 0.70 -4.31
C TRP A 143 16.20 0.15 -4.23
N GLY A 144 15.19 1.02 -4.08
CA GLY A 144 13.78 0.65 -4.03
C GLY A 144 13.39 -0.16 -2.79
N ILE A 145 14.21 -0.14 -1.73
CA ILE A 145 13.96 -0.93 -0.52
C ILE A 145 12.87 -0.26 0.30
N VAL A 146 11.68 -0.87 0.31
CA VAL A 146 10.52 -0.47 1.13
C VAL A 146 10.01 -1.64 1.96
N PRO A 147 9.58 -1.41 3.21
CA PRO A 147 8.90 -2.45 3.98
C PRO A 147 7.58 -2.86 3.34
N LEU A 148 7.44 -4.16 3.04
CA LEU A 148 6.24 -4.74 2.44
C LEU A 148 4.93 -4.40 3.18
N PRO A 149 4.88 -4.30 4.53
CA PRO A 149 3.66 -3.90 5.22
C PRO A 149 3.13 -2.51 4.81
N LEU A 150 3.99 -1.58 4.38
CA LEU A 150 3.57 -0.27 3.88
C LEU A 150 2.91 -0.33 2.50
N ILE A 151 3.26 -1.36 1.72
CA ILE A 151 2.71 -1.59 0.37
C ILE A 151 1.43 -2.44 0.46
N PHE A 152 1.43 -3.48 1.29
CA PHE A 152 0.36 -4.48 1.33
C PHE A 152 -0.63 -4.32 2.50
N GLY A 153 -0.27 -3.55 3.54
CA GLY A 153 -1.13 -3.33 4.70
C GLY A 153 -1.16 -4.49 5.70
N GLY A 154 -0.07 -5.28 5.77
CA GLY A 154 0.23 -6.26 6.81
C GLY A 154 -0.93 -7.13 7.32
N LYS A 155 -1.15 -8.31 6.73
CA LYS A 155 -1.97 -9.35 7.38
C LYS A 155 -1.19 -10.09 8.48
N ASP A 156 0.14 -10.22 8.37
CA ASP A 156 0.92 -11.22 9.12
C ASP A 156 1.93 -10.72 10.17
N GLU A 157 2.21 -9.42 10.30
CA GLU A 157 3.17 -8.96 11.33
C GLU A 157 2.63 -9.08 12.77
N LEU A 158 1.32 -9.33 12.92
CA LEU A 158 0.70 -9.63 14.21
C LEU A 158 1.14 -10.98 14.80
N SER A 159 1.78 -11.88 14.04
CA SER A 159 2.37 -13.10 14.59
C SER A 159 3.82 -12.89 15.04
N TYR A 160 4.57 -11.98 14.41
CA TYR A 160 5.98 -11.74 14.75
C TYR A 160 6.13 -10.88 16.01
N ASN A 161 5.28 -9.86 16.20
CA ASN A 161 5.37 -8.98 17.37
C ASN A 161 4.65 -9.50 18.63
N ARG A 162 3.64 -10.38 18.50
CA ARG A 162 3.00 -10.99 19.68
C ARG A 162 3.93 -11.91 20.45
N ALA A 163 4.80 -12.66 19.77
CA ALA A 163 5.75 -13.57 20.44
C ALA A 163 6.81 -12.81 21.26
N ARG A 164 7.19 -11.60 20.82
CA ARG A 164 8.27 -10.81 21.42
C ARG A 164 7.83 -9.93 22.60
N LEU A 165 6.56 -9.52 22.64
CA LEU A 165 6.00 -8.71 23.72
C LEU A 165 5.40 -9.55 24.87
N ILE A 166 5.04 -10.83 24.63
CA ILE A 166 4.39 -11.67 25.63
C ILE A 166 5.39 -12.52 26.45
N ARG A 167 6.62 -12.72 25.97
CA ARG A 167 7.64 -13.48 26.69
C ARG A 167 8.88 -12.61 26.91
N GLY A 168 9.03 -12.09 28.13
CA GLY A 168 10.23 -11.40 28.63
C GLY A 168 11.44 -12.32 28.74
N VAL A 169 11.83 -12.96 27.64
CA VAL A 169 12.96 -13.88 27.54
C VAL A 169 14.14 -13.11 26.97
N LYS A 170 15.16 -12.92 27.81
CA LYS A 170 16.49 -12.46 27.38
C LYS A 170 17.09 -13.48 26.39
N PRO A 171 17.84 -13.05 25.38
CA PRO A 171 18.39 -13.97 24.39
C PRO A 171 19.52 -14.78 25.01
N GLU A 172 19.31 -16.09 25.15
CA GLU A 172 20.41 -17.04 25.16
C GLU A 172 20.69 -17.48 23.73
N VAL A 173 21.98 -17.45 23.41
CA VAL A 173 22.56 -17.75 22.10
C VAL A 173 22.52 -19.25 21.88
N SER A 174 21.75 -19.72 20.90
CA SER A 174 21.99 -21.03 20.28
C SER A 174 21.88 -20.92 18.77
N SER A 175 22.96 -21.35 18.14
CA SER A 175 23.25 -21.45 16.71
C SER A 175 22.21 -22.27 15.94
N GLU A 176 22.07 -21.92 14.66
CA GLU A 176 21.33 -22.59 13.57
C GLU A 176 19.90 -22.09 13.29
N ALA A 177 19.82 -20.95 12.59
CA ALA A 177 18.65 -20.56 11.80
C ALA A 177 19.09 -19.97 10.44
N PRO A 178 18.39 -20.26 9.31
CA PRO A 178 18.85 -19.89 7.98
C PRO A 178 18.69 -18.38 7.73
N PHE A 179 19.82 -17.73 7.42
CA PHE A 179 19.94 -16.43 6.76
C PHE A 179 18.93 -15.35 7.21
N HIS A 180 19.19 -14.77 8.37
CA HIS A 180 18.65 -13.47 8.75
C HIS A 180 19.06 -12.41 7.72
N ALA A 181 18.17 -12.10 6.78
CA ALA A 181 18.18 -10.80 6.15
C ALA A 181 18.03 -9.79 7.28
N LYS A 182 19.12 -9.10 7.60
CA LYS A 182 19.19 -8.03 8.59
C LYS A 182 18.01 -7.09 8.32
N HIS A 183 16.99 -7.15 9.18
CA HIS A 183 15.99 -6.10 9.26
C HIS A 183 16.76 -4.80 9.39
N GLY A 184 16.61 -3.89 8.41
CA GLY A 184 17.12 -2.53 8.53
C GLY A 184 16.62 -1.88 9.82
N PRO A 185 17.16 -0.72 10.22
CA PRO A 185 16.64 0.04 11.36
C PRO A 185 15.11 0.12 11.22
N GLN A 186 14.38 -0.13 12.32
CA GLN A 186 12.92 -0.23 12.32
C GLN A 186 12.27 1.13 12.06
N LEU A 187 12.34 1.60 10.82
CA LEU A 187 11.86 2.90 10.34
C LEU A 187 10.33 3.08 10.45
N PHE A 188 9.60 2.04 10.88
CA PHE A 188 8.14 2.01 10.90
C PHE A 188 7.62 1.20 12.08
N ARG A 189 6.45 1.59 12.59
CA ARG A 189 5.75 0.97 13.72
C ARG A 189 4.30 0.66 13.38
N SER A 190 3.70 -0.24 14.14
CA SER A 190 2.28 -0.57 14.01
C SER A 190 1.53 -0.44 15.34
N ILE A 191 0.26 -0.06 15.27
CA ILE A 191 -0.64 0.08 16.41
C ILE A 191 -1.91 -0.70 16.10
N ALA A 192 -2.31 -1.60 17.00
CA ALA A 192 -3.57 -2.32 16.90
C ALA A 192 -4.62 -1.70 17.85
N LEU A 193 -5.78 -1.36 17.30
CA LEU A 193 -6.96 -0.87 18.00
C LEU A 193 -7.97 -2.00 18.10
N GLN A 194 -8.52 -2.23 19.30
CA GLN A 194 -9.55 -3.23 19.54
C GLN A 194 -10.64 -2.67 20.46
N GLY A 195 -11.91 -2.87 20.13
CA GLY A 195 -13.02 -2.37 20.96
C GLY A 195 -14.32 -3.12 20.73
N LYS A 196 -15.00 -3.59 21.78
CA LYS A 196 -16.12 -4.54 21.68
C LYS A 196 -17.46 -3.94 21.24
N ALA A 197 -17.67 -2.65 21.44
CA ALA A 197 -18.91 -1.98 21.11
C ALA A 197 -18.90 -1.42 19.68
N PRO A 198 -20.08 -1.26 19.04
CA PRO A 198 -20.21 -0.42 17.86
C PRO A 198 -19.79 1.02 18.18
N ILE A 199 -19.25 1.71 17.19
CA ILE A 199 -18.77 3.08 17.30
C ILE A 199 -19.65 4.04 16.50
N ASP A 200 -19.59 5.32 16.82
CA ASP A 200 -20.21 6.34 15.98
C ASP A 200 -19.42 6.49 14.67
N GLY A 201 -20.10 6.36 13.54
CA GLY A 201 -19.48 6.38 12.22
C GLY A 201 -18.92 7.74 11.83
N GLU A 202 -19.59 8.83 12.19
CA GLU A 202 -19.14 10.18 11.90
C GLU A 202 -17.92 10.54 12.77
N VAL A 203 -17.94 10.13 14.05
CA VAL A 203 -16.77 10.29 14.94
C VAL A 203 -15.57 9.53 14.39
N PHE A 204 -15.74 8.26 14.00
CA PHE A 204 -14.63 7.46 13.46
C PHE A 204 -14.12 8.01 12.13
N LYS A 205 -15.02 8.44 11.23
CA LYS A 205 -14.64 9.04 9.96
C LYS A 205 -13.79 10.28 10.18
N LYS A 206 -14.26 11.22 11.00
CA LYS A 206 -13.53 12.43 11.36
C LYS A 206 -12.18 12.12 12.00
N TRP A 207 -12.14 11.16 12.92
CA TRP A 207 -10.91 10.66 13.52
C TRP A 207 -9.93 10.17 12.45
N SER A 208 -10.39 9.32 11.52
CA SER A 208 -9.55 8.74 10.46
C SER A 208 -8.96 9.79 9.50
N GLU A 209 -9.66 10.90 9.30
CA GLU A 209 -9.23 12.05 8.49
C GLU A 209 -8.24 12.95 9.25
N THR A 210 -8.26 12.93 10.59
CA THR A 210 -7.33 13.70 11.44
C THR A 210 -6.03 12.96 11.78
N LEU A 211 -5.88 11.71 11.35
CA LEU A 211 -4.65 10.95 11.55
C LEU A 211 -3.48 11.67 10.86
N PRO A 212 -2.32 11.81 11.53
CA PRO A 212 -1.17 12.50 10.95
C PRO A 212 -0.60 11.73 9.76
N ASP A 213 0.15 12.41 8.89
CA ASP A 213 0.78 11.82 7.70
C ASP A 213 1.77 10.69 8.03
N SER A 214 2.27 10.67 9.26
CA SER A 214 3.08 9.58 9.79
C SER A 214 2.29 8.28 9.91
N VAL A 215 0.95 8.29 9.92
CA VAL A 215 0.09 7.12 9.74
C VAL A 215 -0.09 6.84 8.25
N ILE A 216 0.71 5.90 7.75
CA ILE A 216 0.84 5.59 6.34
C ILE A 216 -0.30 4.70 5.85
N ARG A 217 -0.68 3.71 6.66
CA ARG A 217 -1.75 2.76 6.36
C ARG A 217 -2.65 2.51 7.55
N GLY A 218 -3.91 2.25 7.26
CA GLY A 218 -4.89 1.77 8.20
C GLY A 218 -5.70 0.64 7.57
N LYS A 219 -5.99 -0.42 8.32
CA LYS A 219 -6.96 -1.43 7.90
C LYS A 219 -7.72 -1.96 9.10
N GLY A 220 -9.03 -2.08 8.99
CA GLY A 220 -9.82 -2.64 10.08
C GLY A 220 -11.21 -3.12 9.69
N THR A 221 -11.81 -3.87 10.60
CA THR A 221 -13.22 -4.23 10.60
C THR A 221 -13.93 -3.42 11.68
N LEU A 222 -14.96 -2.68 11.31
CA LEU A 222 -15.71 -1.77 12.15
C LEU A 222 -17.17 -2.20 12.24
N ARG A 223 -17.84 -1.79 13.32
CA ARG A 223 -19.29 -1.84 13.46
C ARG A 223 -19.78 -0.47 13.86
N PHE A 224 -20.79 0.05 13.16
CA PHE A 224 -21.33 1.37 13.44
C PHE A 224 -22.63 1.30 14.24
N LEU A 225 -22.87 2.29 15.10
CA LEU A 225 -24.09 2.41 15.90
C LEU A 225 -25.35 2.47 15.04
N SER A 226 -25.27 3.04 13.83
CA SER A 226 -26.39 3.14 12.89
C SER A 226 -26.82 1.79 12.32
N ASN A 227 -25.89 0.83 12.20
CA ASN A 227 -26.10 -0.47 11.56
C ASN A 227 -25.30 -1.55 12.31
N PRO A 228 -25.69 -1.89 13.55
CA PRO A 228 -24.86 -2.70 14.45
C PRO A 228 -24.68 -4.17 13.99
N ASP A 229 -25.55 -4.65 13.11
CA ASP A 229 -25.51 -5.99 12.52
C ASP A 229 -24.65 -6.07 11.25
N GLN A 230 -24.13 -4.93 10.77
CA GLN A 230 -23.25 -4.86 9.61
C GLN A 230 -21.80 -4.70 10.04
N VAL A 231 -20.92 -5.41 9.34
CA VAL A 231 -19.47 -5.26 9.48
C VAL A 231 -18.95 -4.45 8.30
N TRP A 232 -18.17 -3.42 8.58
CA TRP A 232 -17.57 -2.54 7.60
C TRP A 232 -16.06 -2.77 7.56
N ILE A 233 -15.47 -2.81 6.37
CA ILE A 233 -14.02 -2.75 6.20
C ILE A 233 -13.63 -1.29 6.06
N TRP A 234 -12.72 -0.84 6.92
CA TRP A 234 -12.02 0.42 6.78
C TRP A 234 -10.65 0.19 6.17
N GLN A 235 -10.29 0.98 5.17
CA GLN A 235 -8.95 1.02 4.60
C GLN A 235 -8.46 2.45 4.48
N LYS A 236 -7.21 2.70 4.87
CA LYS A 236 -6.50 3.96 4.69
C LYS A 236 -5.16 3.69 4.04
N VAL A 237 -4.82 4.48 3.03
CA VAL A 237 -3.48 4.51 2.40
C VAL A 237 -3.14 5.97 2.10
N GLY A 238 -2.04 6.46 2.67
CA GLY A 238 -1.74 7.89 2.65
C GLY A 238 -2.93 8.68 3.18
N LEU A 239 -3.40 9.67 2.42
CA LEU A 239 -4.55 10.48 2.80
C LEU A 239 -5.91 9.85 2.43
N ARG A 240 -5.94 8.81 1.58
CA ARG A 240 -7.20 8.18 1.16
C ARG A 240 -7.74 7.27 2.25
N SER A 241 -9.04 7.38 2.54
CA SER A 241 -9.77 6.56 3.52
C SER A 241 -11.08 6.07 2.90
N THR A 242 -11.37 4.77 2.96
CA THR A 242 -12.60 4.17 2.41
C THR A 242 -13.27 3.26 3.42
N PHE A 243 -14.59 3.11 3.27
CA PHE A 243 -15.45 2.28 4.09
C PHE A 243 -16.34 1.44 3.19
N ASP A 244 -16.15 0.12 3.23
CA ASP A 244 -16.85 -0.83 2.36
C ASP A 244 -17.59 -1.86 3.22
N LEU A 245 -18.83 -2.20 2.84
CA LEU A 245 -19.61 -3.20 3.56
C LEU A 245 -19.02 -4.60 3.33
N LEU A 246 -18.72 -5.33 4.42
CA LEU A 246 -18.26 -6.72 4.35
C LEU A 246 -19.47 -7.67 4.29
N LYS A 247 -19.72 -8.23 3.10
CA LYS A 247 -20.75 -9.27 2.92
C LYS A 247 -20.37 -10.53 3.70
N GLY A 248 -21.30 -11.03 4.51
CA GLY A 248 -21.10 -12.23 5.33
C GLY A 248 -20.18 -12.04 6.55
N GLY A 249 -19.89 -10.80 6.94
CA GLY A 249 -19.11 -10.52 8.15
C GLY A 249 -19.84 -10.97 9.41
N ASP A 250 -19.14 -11.68 10.30
CA ASP A 250 -19.66 -12.08 11.61
C ASP A 250 -19.67 -10.87 12.58
N PRO A 251 -20.85 -10.43 13.09
CA PRO A 251 -20.95 -9.33 14.05
C PRO A 251 -20.35 -9.65 15.43
N GLY A 252 -20.00 -10.92 15.69
CA GLY A 252 -19.59 -11.49 16.98
C GLY A 252 -18.33 -10.87 17.62
N ASN A 253 -17.59 -10.00 16.94
CA ASN A 253 -16.49 -9.25 17.55
C ASN A 253 -16.29 -7.83 17.00
N SER A 254 -16.36 -6.88 17.93
CA SER A 254 -15.44 -5.75 18.17
C SER A 254 -14.70 -5.09 16.99
N LEU A 255 -14.77 -3.76 16.89
CA LEU A 255 -13.77 -2.91 16.21
C LEU A 255 -12.38 -3.56 16.29
N LYS A 256 -11.76 -3.82 15.14
CA LYS A 256 -10.37 -4.23 15.03
C LYS A 256 -9.75 -3.40 13.93
N ALA A 257 -8.76 -2.58 14.25
CA ALA A 257 -8.03 -1.85 13.24
C ALA A 257 -6.52 -1.92 13.51
N VAL A 258 -5.72 -1.86 12.46
CA VAL A 258 -4.27 -1.77 12.53
C VAL A 258 -3.86 -0.51 11.77
N LEU A 259 -3.03 0.30 12.42
CA LEU A 259 -2.33 1.43 11.82
C LEU A 259 -0.88 1.03 11.62
N ILE A 260 -0.31 1.43 10.49
CA ILE A 260 1.11 1.28 10.18
C ILE A 260 1.63 2.66 9.81
N GLY A 261 2.74 3.06 10.37
CA GLY A 261 3.28 4.40 10.18
C GLY A 261 4.77 4.49 10.41
N SER A 262 5.35 5.66 10.13
CA SER A 262 6.77 5.94 10.41
C SER A 262 7.08 5.94 11.90
N GLU A 263 8.35 6.01 12.27
CA GLU A 263 8.79 6.20 13.67
C GLU A 263 8.14 7.41 14.35
N GLU A 264 7.63 8.39 13.60
CA GLU A 264 6.94 9.58 14.10
C GLU A 264 5.45 9.33 14.42
N MET A 265 4.84 8.21 13.98
CA MET A 265 3.39 7.91 14.13
C MET A 265 2.89 7.87 15.58
N PRO A 266 2.21 8.86 16.15
CA PRO A 266 1.99 8.98 17.60
C PRO A 266 1.55 7.69 18.30
N ALA A 267 2.03 7.46 19.53
CA ALA A 267 1.62 6.29 20.31
C ALA A 267 0.10 6.23 20.51
N CYS A 268 -0.45 5.02 20.65
CA CYS A 268 -1.89 4.74 20.67
C CYS A 268 -2.73 5.66 21.57
N ARG A 269 -2.19 6.13 22.71
CA ARG A 269 -2.90 6.99 23.67
C ARG A 269 -3.10 8.43 23.18
N VAL A 270 -2.36 8.86 22.16
CA VAL A 270 -2.38 10.23 21.61
C VAL A 270 -3.24 10.31 20.36
N LEU A 271 -3.56 9.17 19.75
CA LEU A 271 -4.37 9.12 18.52
C LEU A 271 -5.86 9.36 18.76
N GLY A 272 -6.32 9.54 20.01
CA GLY A 272 -7.73 9.75 20.36
C GLY A 272 -8.38 8.47 20.83
#